data_AF-F1TAA6-F1
#
_entry.id   AF-F1TAA6-F1
#
_cell.length_a   1.000
_cell.length_b   1.000
_cell.length_c   1.000
_cell.angle_alpha   90.00
_cell.angle_beta   90.00
_cell.angle_gamma   90.00
#
_symmetry.space_group_name_H-M   'P 1'
#
loop_
_entity.id
_entity.type
_entity.pdbx_description
1 polymer ?
#
loop_
_entity_poly.entity_id
_entity_poly.type
_entity_poly.pdbx_seq_one_letter_code
_entity_poly.pdbx_strand_id
1 'polypeptide(L)'
;FYGCTGITSITLPSSNTLIGSYTFTNCTGLTTITIPVSVTSIDTYSFSGCINLQSIEFNGVSTLLNSYAFNNCSNLRYITINGSLSVNSGSASPFYGINGNITINGTEKISDYLFTGCTGLTSISIEGAITSIGASAFKNCTGLTSVQMTNAVKSIGDSAFYGCTKITSIPLSNSIINIDSYAFYNCSSLTSITIPYSVTTISKYSFYNCVKLQFISIPYTVTTIESYAFSSCLGSTTNRIIIPKNIQFIGDSAFYRVMGVYYYPENSVALAASAFYTGVYAWTAIDETAPTVNVLNIETTTVPVCVTLSFTDNYSGVSYWMVTSDATIPTSWNNIANSVNSTVTWTTNTNGTYYAWAKDAYGNISDYKLFTVQI
;
A
#
# COMPACT_ATOMS: atom_id res chain seq x y z
N PHE A 1 24.16 20.66 28.89
CA PHE A 1 23.21 20.15 29.90
C PHE A 1 23.28 18.62 30.03
N TYR A 2 24.45 18.01 29.81
CA TYR A 2 24.60 16.56 29.88
C TYR A 2 24.18 16.03 31.27
N GLY A 3 23.28 15.04 31.29
CA GLY A 3 22.80 14.39 32.51
C GLY A 3 21.93 15.27 33.41
N CYS A 4 21.49 16.44 32.94
CA CYS A 4 20.66 17.34 33.75
C CYS A 4 19.22 16.82 33.84
N THR A 5 18.93 15.99 34.84
CA THR A 5 17.62 15.35 35.05
C THR A 5 16.53 16.29 35.59
N GLY A 6 16.91 17.45 36.14
CA GLY A 6 15.97 18.45 36.65
C GLY A 6 15.37 19.38 35.60
N ILE A 7 15.86 19.35 34.36
CA ILE A 7 15.33 20.19 33.27
C ILE A 7 14.08 19.51 32.72
N THR A 8 12.91 20.08 33.00
CA THR A 8 11.62 19.58 32.52
C THR A 8 11.16 20.23 31.23
N SER A 9 11.57 21.47 31.00
CA SER A 9 11.36 22.23 29.77
C SER A 9 12.57 23.11 29.47
N ILE A 10 12.75 23.45 28.21
CA ILE A 10 13.76 24.41 27.78
C ILE A 10 13.26 25.23 26.60
N THR A 11 13.51 26.54 26.66
CA THR A 11 13.31 27.44 25.53
C THR A 11 14.66 27.72 24.89
N LEU A 12 14.82 27.32 23.64
CA LEU A 12 16.03 27.60 22.87
C LEU A 12 16.00 29.05 22.35
N PRO A 13 17.06 29.85 22.55
CA PRO A 13 17.12 31.21 22.01
C PRO A 13 17.07 31.22 20.48
N SER A 14 16.51 32.28 19.90
CA SER A 14 16.42 32.47 18.44
C SER A 14 17.78 32.66 17.75
N SER A 15 18.85 32.92 18.51
CA SER A 15 20.22 32.98 18.00
C SER A 15 20.86 31.59 17.82
N ASN A 16 20.25 30.53 18.35
CA ASN A 16 20.83 29.19 18.27
C ASN A 16 20.64 28.62 16.87
N THR A 17 21.75 28.42 16.18
CA THR A 17 21.79 27.75 14.88
C THR A 17 22.12 26.27 14.97
N LEU A 18 22.79 25.86 16.04
CA LEU A 18 23.31 24.51 16.25
C LEU A 18 22.95 24.00 17.64
N ILE A 19 22.49 22.75 17.72
CA ILE A 19 22.45 21.98 18.96
C ILE A 19 23.59 20.97 18.90
N GLY A 20 24.70 21.31 19.54
CA GLY A 20 25.95 20.54 19.46
C GLY A 20 25.85 19.16 20.08
N SER A 21 26.81 18.31 19.72
CA SER A 21 26.84 16.91 20.15
C SER A 21 26.68 16.77 21.68
N TYR A 22 25.88 15.80 22.11
CA TYR A 22 25.62 15.47 23.51
C TYR A 22 24.98 16.57 24.40
N THR A 23 24.52 17.69 23.84
CA THR A 23 24.10 18.87 24.63
C THR A 23 23.07 18.56 25.72
N PHE A 24 22.07 17.72 25.42
CA PHE A 24 20.98 17.30 26.28
C PHE A 24 20.95 15.78 26.50
N THR A 25 22.07 15.08 26.32
CA THR A 25 22.12 13.64 26.59
C THR A 25 21.72 13.35 28.03
N ASN A 26 20.89 12.32 28.24
CA ASN A 26 20.37 11.90 29.54
C ASN A 26 19.67 13.01 30.34
N CYS A 27 19.10 14.02 29.67
CA CYS A 27 18.17 14.96 30.28
C CYS A 27 16.81 14.27 30.51
N THR A 28 16.75 13.34 31.46
CA THR A 28 15.58 12.50 31.69
C THR A 28 14.36 13.24 32.24
N GLY A 29 14.50 14.49 32.70
CA GLY A 29 13.36 15.32 33.09
C GLY A 29 12.59 15.90 31.91
N LEU A 30 13.23 16.02 30.73
CA LEU A 30 12.69 16.77 29.60
C LEU A 30 11.51 16.01 28.98
N THR A 31 10.34 16.64 28.95
CA THR A 31 9.12 16.03 28.42
C THR A 31 8.74 16.53 27.03
N THR A 32 9.12 17.75 26.68
CA THR A 32 8.83 18.35 25.37
C THR A 32 9.99 19.21 24.90
N ILE A 33 10.14 19.39 23.60
CA ILE A 33 11.10 20.33 23.02
C ILE A 33 10.55 20.95 21.72
N THR A 34 10.67 22.27 21.62
CA THR A 34 10.45 23.02 20.37
C THR A 34 11.79 23.46 19.81
N ILE A 35 12.10 22.99 18.61
CA ILE A 35 13.29 23.36 17.84
C ILE A 35 12.93 24.60 17.00
N PRO A 36 13.48 25.79 17.30
CA PRO A 36 13.07 27.02 16.64
C PRO A 36 13.57 27.10 15.20
N VAL A 37 12.98 28.03 14.44
CA VAL A 37 13.28 28.29 13.01
C VAL A 37 14.78 28.50 12.72
N SER A 38 15.54 28.97 13.72
CA SER A 38 16.95 29.31 13.61
C SER A 38 17.87 28.08 13.60
N VAL A 39 17.43 26.94 14.15
CA VAL A 39 18.28 25.74 14.29
C VAL A 39 18.35 25.00 12.96
N THR A 40 19.56 24.98 12.38
CA THR A 40 19.86 24.33 11.10
C THR A 40 20.50 22.96 11.27
N SER A 41 21.08 22.64 12.43
CA SER A 41 21.64 21.31 12.72
C SER A 41 21.42 20.88 14.16
N ILE A 42 21.09 19.59 14.33
CA ILE A 42 21.10 18.87 15.60
C ILE A 42 22.11 17.73 15.46
N ASP A 43 23.18 17.82 16.24
CA ASP A 43 24.31 16.91 16.14
C ASP A 43 24.09 15.55 16.83
N THR A 44 25.08 14.69 16.67
CA THR A 44 25.07 13.32 17.16
C THR A 44 24.81 13.27 18.66
N TYR A 45 23.87 12.41 19.07
CA TYR A 45 23.47 12.20 20.46
C TYR A 45 22.93 13.42 21.23
N SER A 46 22.61 14.53 20.56
CA SER A 46 22.21 15.78 21.23
C SER A 46 21.09 15.63 22.26
N PHE A 47 20.11 14.76 22.05
CA PHE A 47 19.01 14.41 22.97
C PHE A 47 18.96 12.91 23.29
N SER A 48 20.08 12.19 23.16
CA SER A 48 20.12 10.76 23.44
C SER A 48 19.77 10.46 24.90
N GLY A 49 18.92 9.46 25.15
CA GLY A 49 18.54 9.06 26.51
C GLY A 49 17.59 10.04 27.21
N CYS A 50 16.96 10.97 26.48
CA CYS A 50 15.83 11.76 26.99
C CYS A 50 14.57 10.87 27.09
N ILE A 51 14.59 9.88 27.98
CA ILE A 51 13.60 8.79 28.04
C ILE A 51 12.16 9.24 28.29
N ASN A 52 11.97 10.41 28.91
CA ASN A 52 10.65 10.99 29.19
C ASN A 52 10.18 12.01 28.15
N LEU A 53 10.95 12.24 27.09
CA LEU A 53 10.57 13.13 26.00
C LEU A 53 9.37 12.53 25.27
N GLN A 54 8.24 13.22 25.29
CA GLN A 54 6.94 12.78 24.75
C GLN A 54 6.62 13.43 23.41
N SER A 55 7.04 14.69 23.21
CA SER A 55 6.80 15.42 21.96
C SER A 55 7.99 16.26 21.52
N ILE A 56 8.15 16.35 20.20
CA ILE A 56 9.13 17.21 19.54
C ILE A 56 8.42 18.01 18.46
N GLU A 57 8.67 19.32 18.43
CA GLU A 57 8.20 20.21 17.36
C GLU A 57 9.40 20.81 16.62
N PHE A 58 9.48 20.55 15.32
CA PHE A 58 10.50 21.12 14.43
C PHE A 58 9.92 22.29 13.66
N ASN A 59 10.33 23.51 14.02
CA ASN A 59 9.98 24.75 13.32
C ASN A 59 11.08 25.22 12.36
N GLY A 60 12.23 24.54 12.32
CA GLY A 60 13.31 24.82 11.38
C GLY A 60 12.87 24.73 9.93
N VAL A 61 13.28 25.69 9.10
CA VAL A 61 13.01 25.67 7.65
C VAL A 61 13.69 24.47 7.00
N SER A 62 14.95 24.22 7.37
CA SER A 62 15.71 23.02 7.03
C SER A 62 16.62 22.66 8.19
N THR A 63 16.34 21.54 8.85
CA THR A 63 17.13 21.06 9.98
C THR A 63 17.79 19.73 9.63
N LEU A 64 19.11 19.70 9.66
CA LEU A 64 19.90 18.47 9.56
C LEU A 64 19.85 17.72 10.91
N LEU A 65 19.42 16.46 10.86
CA LEU A 65 19.45 15.55 12.00
C LEU A 65 20.59 14.54 11.80
N ASN A 66 21.56 14.57 12.71
CA ASN A 66 22.67 13.64 12.70
C ASN A 66 22.33 12.33 13.41
N SER A 67 23.23 11.35 13.25
CA SER A 67 23.08 10.01 13.81
C SER A 67 22.74 10.05 15.29
N TYR A 68 21.73 9.29 15.71
CA TYR A 68 21.37 9.13 17.12
C TYR A 68 20.96 10.41 17.86
N ALA A 69 20.62 11.51 17.17
CA ALA A 69 20.27 12.79 17.80
C ALA A 69 19.17 12.66 18.87
N PHE A 70 18.19 11.78 18.68
CA PHE A 70 17.08 11.46 19.59
C PHE A 70 17.07 9.97 19.97
N ASN A 71 18.25 9.39 20.10
CA ASN A 71 18.39 7.96 20.41
C ASN A 71 17.77 7.61 21.78
N ASN A 72 17.07 6.48 21.89
CA ASN A 72 16.45 5.99 23.13
C ASN A 72 15.49 7.00 23.79
N CYS A 73 14.85 7.89 23.03
CA CYS A 73 13.71 8.68 23.50
C CYS A 73 12.44 7.80 23.58
N SER A 74 12.44 6.83 24.51
CA SER A 74 11.50 5.71 24.54
C SER A 74 10.03 6.09 24.79
N ASN A 75 9.77 7.25 25.39
CA ASN A 75 8.40 7.75 25.61
C ASN A 75 7.94 8.73 24.53
N LEU A 76 8.72 8.94 23.46
CA LEU A 76 8.33 9.82 22.37
C LEU A 76 7.08 9.25 21.70
N ARG A 77 6.07 10.10 21.49
CA ARG A 77 4.80 9.75 20.84
C ARG A 77 4.40 10.70 19.73
N TYR A 78 4.86 11.95 19.79
CA TYR A 78 4.43 12.99 18.84
C TYR A 78 5.63 13.70 18.23
N ILE A 79 5.65 13.78 16.91
CA ILE A 79 6.63 14.57 16.15
C ILE A 79 5.86 15.49 15.22
N THR A 80 6.06 16.80 15.38
CA THR A 80 5.50 17.82 14.48
C THR A 80 6.62 18.40 13.62
N ILE A 81 6.42 18.42 12.30
CA ILE A 81 7.39 18.89 11.30
C ILE A 81 6.76 20.04 10.52
N ASN A 82 7.00 21.27 10.97
CA ASN A 82 6.47 22.48 10.33
C ASN A 82 7.34 23.01 9.17
N GLY A 83 8.55 22.46 9.01
CA GLY A 83 9.44 22.73 7.88
C GLY A 83 10.00 21.44 7.27
N SER A 84 11.30 21.42 6.98
CA SER A 84 11.93 20.30 6.30
C SER A 84 13.05 19.69 7.16
N LEU A 85 13.09 18.35 7.23
CA LEU A 85 14.18 17.62 7.89
C LEU A 85 15.11 17.00 6.86
N SER A 86 16.36 16.78 7.22
CA SER A 86 17.31 16.01 6.40
C SER A 86 18.16 15.09 7.27
N VAL A 87 18.54 13.95 6.72
CA VAL A 87 19.46 12.98 7.33
C VAL A 87 20.47 12.58 6.26
N ASN A 88 21.76 12.63 6.58
CA ASN A 88 22.81 12.28 5.62
C ASN A 88 22.75 10.78 5.28
N SER A 89 22.95 10.43 4.01
CA SER A 89 23.00 9.02 3.59
C SER A 89 24.09 8.25 4.33
N GLY A 90 23.80 7.00 4.67
CA GLY A 90 24.70 6.14 5.46
C GLY A 90 24.76 6.46 6.96
N SER A 91 24.09 7.52 7.42
CA SER A 91 23.95 7.81 8.86
C SER A 91 23.01 6.81 9.53
N ALA A 92 23.25 6.55 10.82
CA ALA A 92 22.26 5.88 11.63
C ALA A 92 21.02 6.79 11.80
N SER A 93 19.86 6.18 12.05
CA SER A 93 18.64 6.94 12.30
C SER A 93 18.85 7.92 13.47
N PRO A 94 18.42 9.19 13.34
CA PRO A 94 18.35 10.12 14.45
C PRO A 94 17.47 9.59 15.60
N PHE A 95 16.45 8.80 15.28
CA PHE A 95 15.45 8.27 16.22
C PHE A 95 15.70 6.81 16.63
N TYR A 96 16.93 6.30 16.50
CA TYR A 96 17.22 4.91 16.86
C TYR A 96 16.81 4.58 18.31
N GLY A 97 16.20 3.41 18.53
CA GLY A 97 15.79 2.97 19.88
C GLY A 97 14.52 3.63 20.44
N ILE A 98 13.75 4.36 19.63
CA ILE A 98 12.37 4.72 20.01
C ILE A 98 11.46 3.48 20.01
N ASN A 99 10.43 3.52 20.85
CA ASN A 99 9.53 2.40 21.06
C ASN A 99 8.06 2.82 20.98
N GLY A 100 7.20 1.89 20.58
CA GLY A 100 5.76 2.07 20.63
C GLY A 100 5.21 2.82 19.41
N ASN A 101 4.17 3.62 19.66
CA ASN A 101 3.37 4.26 18.62
C ASN A 101 3.80 5.72 18.44
N ILE A 102 4.09 6.14 17.20
CA ILE A 102 4.42 7.54 16.89
C ILE A 102 3.37 8.13 15.95
N THR A 103 2.90 9.33 16.28
CA THR A 103 2.18 10.21 15.36
C THR A 103 3.15 11.26 14.82
N ILE A 104 3.20 11.37 13.49
CA ILE A 104 3.98 12.37 12.77
C ILE A 104 2.99 13.29 12.05
N ASN A 105 2.93 14.54 12.47
CA ASN A 105 2.22 15.58 11.74
C ASN A 105 3.24 16.44 10.98
N GLY A 106 2.99 16.73 9.71
CA GLY A 106 3.93 17.57 8.96
C GLY A 106 3.33 18.26 7.75
N THR A 107 4.13 19.16 7.17
CA THR A 107 3.71 20.03 6.08
C THR A 107 4.24 19.61 4.69
N GLU A 108 5.21 18.69 4.64
CA GLU A 108 5.88 18.34 3.37
C GLU A 108 6.17 16.84 3.22
N LYS A 109 7.12 16.29 4.00
CA LYS A 109 7.62 14.92 3.85
C LYS A 109 8.13 14.30 5.14
N ILE A 110 8.19 12.98 5.17
CA ILE A 110 9.05 12.23 6.09
C ILE A 110 10.39 12.04 5.38
N SER A 111 11.48 12.48 6.01
CA SER A 111 12.80 12.49 5.38
C SER A 111 13.42 11.11 5.27
N ASP A 112 14.37 10.99 4.36
CA ASP A 112 15.15 9.77 4.16
C ASP A 112 15.80 9.31 5.47
N TYR A 113 15.87 8.00 5.66
CA TYR A 113 16.50 7.32 6.79
C TYR A 113 15.94 7.63 8.20
N LEU A 114 14.90 8.47 8.33
CA LEU A 114 14.49 9.09 9.59
C LEU A 114 14.30 8.09 10.75
N PHE A 115 13.66 6.94 10.47
CA PHE A 115 13.41 5.86 11.44
C PHE A 115 14.09 4.54 11.06
N THR A 116 15.13 4.56 10.22
CA THR A 116 15.85 3.32 9.86
C THR A 116 16.28 2.53 11.09
N GLY A 117 15.90 1.26 11.15
CA GLY A 117 16.28 0.33 12.23
C GLY A 117 15.56 0.58 13.55
N CYS A 118 14.48 1.37 13.58
CA CYS A 118 13.64 1.54 14.77
C CYS A 118 12.81 0.27 15.04
N THR A 119 13.47 -0.77 15.55
CA THR A 119 12.86 -2.10 15.76
C THR A 119 11.80 -2.13 16.86
N GLY A 120 11.80 -1.16 17.77
CA GLY A 120 10.80 -1.01 18.83
C GLY A 120 9.55 -0.24 18.41
N LEU A 121 9.54 0.39 17.22
CA LEU A 121 8.40 1.11 16.67
C LEU A 121 7.30 0.11 16.26
N THR A 122 6.11 0.23 16.84
CA THR A 122 4.98 -0.69 16.63
C THR A 122 3.92 -0.13 15.69
N SER A 123 3.66 1.17 15.72
CA SER A 123 2.75 1.80 14.77
C SER A 123 3.15 3.23 14.41
N ILE A 124 2.78 3.64 13.19
CA ILE A 124 2.93 5.02 12.70
C ILE A 124 1.57 5.59 12.27
N SER A 125 1.27 6.81 12.71
CA SER A 125 0.21 7.66 12.14
C SER A 125 0.85 8.84 11.39
N ILE A 126 0.68 8.91 10.07
CA ILE A 126 1.16 9.99 9.21
C ILE A 126 0.01 10.96 8.97
N GLU A 127 0.12 12.17 9.49
CA GLU A 127 -0.93 13.19 9.53
C GLU A 127 -0.50 14.51 8.87
N GLY A 128 -1.45 15.42 8.70
CA GLY A 128 -1.21 16.72 8.08
C GLY A 128 -1.09 16.64 6.56
N ALA A 129 -0.24 17.50 6.00
CA ALA A 129 -0.02 17.66 4.57
C ALA A 129 1.25 16.93 4.07
N ILE A 130 1.66 15.85 4.75
CA ILE A 130 2.79 15.02 4.31
C ILE A 130 2.45 14.39 2.96
N THR A 131 3.25 14.73 1.94
CA THR A 131 3.06 14.30 0.55
C THR A 131 4.02 13.20 0.12
N SER A 132 5.08 12.91 0.87
CA SER A 132 6.04 11.87 0.52
C SER A 132 6.68 11.20 1.73
N ILE A 133 7.00 9.91 1.57
CA ILE A 133 7.80 9.12 2.50
C ILE A 133 9.16 8.88 1.86
N GLY A 134 10.22 9.38 2.50
CA GLY A 134 11.58 9.35 1.99
C GLY A 134 12.19 7.96 1.88
N ALA A 135 13.32 7.88 1.19
CA ALA A 135 14.06 6.65 0.97
C ALA A 135 14.52 6.05 2.30
N SER A 136 14.32 4.74 2.49
CA SER A 136 14.63 3.99 3.70
C SER A 136 14.03 4.58 5.00
N ALA A 137 13.00 5.45 4.92
CA ALA A 137 12.48 6.16 6.09
C ALA A 137 12.11 5.24 7.26
N PHE A 138 11.56 4.05 6.98
CA PHE A 138 11.18 3.01 7.95
C PHE A 138 11.88 1.67 7.68
N LYS A 139 13.03 1.67 7.00
CA LYS A 139 13.79 0.46 6.68
C LYS A 139 14.15 -0.29 7.97
N ASN A 140 13.90 -1.60 8.00
CA ASN A 140 14.15 -2.51 9.11
C ASN A 140 13.43 -2.12 10.43
N CYS A 141 12.29 -1.43 10.36
CA CYS A 141 11.37 -1.30 11.48
C CYS A 141 10.63 -2.63 11.72
N THR A 142 11.35 -3.65 12.18
CA THR A 142 10.84 -5.03 12.31
C THR A 142 9.75 -5.20 13.37
N GLY A 143 9.55 -4.22 14.24
CA GLY A 143 8.43 -4.14 15.19
C GLY A 143 7.14 -3.58 14.59
N LEU A 144 7.21 -2.92 13.42
CA LEU A 144 6.11 -2.14 12.85
C LEU A 144 5.01 -3.10 12.39
N THR A 145 3.80 -2.95 12.95
CA THR A 145 2.62 -3.78 12.62
C THR A 145 1.55 -3.00 11.89
N SER A 146 1.45 -1.68 12.12
CA SER A 146 0.39 -0.83 11.57
C SER A 146 0.93 0.51 11.09
N VAL A 147 0.51 0.91 9.90
CA VAL A 147 0.74 2.23 9.33
C VAL A 147 -0.60 2.84 8.98
N GLN A 148 -0.83 4.07 9.41
CA GLN A 148 -1.95 4.91 8.99
C GLN A 148 -1.38 6.12 8.28
N MET A 149 -1.99 6.53 7.17
CA MET A 149 -1.58 7.72 6.43
C MET A 149 -2.78 8.43 5.83
N THR A 150 -2.69 9.75 5.68
CA THR A 150 -3.72 10.53 5.00
C THR A 150 -3.70 10.31 3.50
N ASN A 151 -4.76 10.74 2.82
CA ASN A 151 -4.81 10.73 1.36
C ASN A 151 -3.82 11.70 0.69
N ALA A 152 -3.09 12.53 1.46
CA ALA A 152 -2.15 13.51 0.91
C ALA A 152 -0.85 12.89 0.38
N VAL A 153 -0.49 11.68 0.82
CA VAL A 153 0.75 11.00 0.41
C VAL A 153 0.67 10.65 -1.09
N LYS A 154 1.69 11.10 -1.84
CA LYS A 154 1.84 10.94 -3.30
C LYS A 154 2.99 10.01 -3.70
N SER A 155 3.98 9.80 -2.84
CA SER A 155 5.11 8.92 -3.15
C SER A 155 5.66 8.17 -1.94
N ILE A 156 6.14 6.96 -2.21
CA ILE A 156 6.86 6.09 -1.28
C ILE A 156 8.24 5.81 -1.88
N GLY A 157 9.29 6.30 -1.23
CA GLY A 157 10.67 6.25 -1.72
C GLY A 157 11.33 4.87 -1.64
N ASP A 158 12.51 4.77 -2.26
CA ASP A 158 13.28 3.53 -2.32
C ASP A 158 13.47 2.90 -0.93
N SER A 159 13.21 1.60 -0.81
CA SER A 159 13.38 0.86 0.43
C SER A 159 12.60 1.41 1.64
N ALA A 160 11.60 2.29 1.46
CA ALA A 160 10.95 3.01 2.56
C ALA A 160 10.47 2.10 3.70
N PHE A 161 9.90 0.93 3.39
CA PHE A 161 9.46 -0.09 4.35
C PHE A 161 10.22 -1.41 4.20
N TYR A 162 11.42 -1.40 3.59
CA TYR A 162 12.27 -2.59 3.43
C TYR A 162 12.42 -3.32 4.77
N GLY A 163 12.18 -4.61 4.82
CA GLY A 163 12.39 -5.46 6.00
C GLY A 163 11.42 -5.19 7.16
N CYS A 164 10.29 -4.53 6.92
CA CYS A 164 9.22 -4.41 7.92
C CYS A 164 8.42 -5.73 8.05
N THR A 165 9.05 -6.74 8.65
CA THR A 165 8.60 -8.14 8.63
C THR A 165 7.30 -8.42 9.38
N LYS A 166 6.79 -7.48 10.19
CA LYS A 166 5.56 -7.64 10.98
C LYS A 166 4.35 -6.87 10.45
N ILE A 167 4.51 -6.04 9.41
CA ILE A 167 3.38 -5.34 8.82
C ILE A 167 2.46 -6.35 8.12
N THR A 168 1.18 -6.33 8.45
CA THR A 168 0.16 -7.21 7.84
C THR A 168 -0.63 -6.54 6.72
N SER A 169 -0.84 -5.23 6.81
CA SER A 169 -1.52 -4.41 5.80
C SER A 169 -1.02 -2.97 5.84
N ILE A 170 -0.98 -2.31 4.68
CA ILE A 170 -0.67 -0.87 4.58
C ILE A 170 -1.77 -0.24 3.71
N PRO A 171 -2.59 0.68 4.25
CA PRO A 171 -3.52 1.43 3.45
C PRO A 171 -2.73 2.42 2.59
N LEU A 172 -2.68 2.16 1.28
CA LEU A 172 -2.11 3.10 0.31
C LEU A 172 -3.17 4.10 -0.11
N SER A 173 -2.82 5.39 -0.10
CA SER A 173 -3.69 6.45 -0.63
C SER A 173 -3.86 6.31 -2.15
N ASN A 174 -5.06 6.61 -2.65
CA ASN A 174 -5.33 6.71 -4.09
C ASN A 174 -4.54 7.84 -4.79
N SER A 175 -3.95 8.76 -4.02
CA SER A 175 -3.09 9.83 -4.54
C SER A 175 -1.63 9.41 -4.74
N ILE A 176 -1.24 8.19 -4.36
CA ILE A 176 0.13 7.70 -4.56
C ILE A 176 0.38 7.41 -6.04
N ILE A 177 1.30 8.17 -6.62
CA ILE A 177 1.71 8.06 -8.02
C ILE A 177 2.92 7.12 -8.14
N ASN A 178 3.84 7.15 -7.16
CA ASN A 178 5.10 6.43 -7.21
C ASN A 178 5.28 5.51 -5.99
N ILE A 179 5.60 4.25 -6.25
CA ILE A 179 6.10 3.27 -5.28
C ILE A 179 7.46 2.79 -5.80
N ASP A 180 8.53 3.30 -5.21
CA ASP A 180 9.88 3.11 -5.73
C ASP A 180 10.43 1.69 -5.46
N SER A 181 11.64 1.44 -5.97
CA SER A 181 12.32 0.16 -5.85
C SER A 181 12.46 -0.28 -4.38
N TYR A 182 12.33 -1.58 -4.13
CA TYR A 182 12.45 -2.19 -2.80
C TYR A 182 11.49 -1.65 -1.71
N ALA A 183 10.50 -0.80 -2.03
CA ALA A 183 9.68 -0.11 -1.05
C ALA A 183 9.08 -1.02 0.03
N PHE A 184 8.61 -2.22 -0.33
CA PHE A 184 8.07 -3.24 0.58
C PHE A 184 8.84 -4.56 0.51
N TYR A 185 10.13 -4.51 0.16
CA TYR A 185 11.00 -5.69 0.12
C TYR A 185 10.99 -6.42 1.47
N ASN A 186 10.77 -7.73 1.47
CA ASN A 186 10.78 -8.58 2.66
C ASN A 186 9.77 -8.16 3.75
N CYS A 187 8.64 -7.57 3.36
CA CYS A 187 7.46 -7.41 4.23
C CYS A 187 6.73 -8.76 4.35
N SER A 188 7.41 -9.75 4.95
CA SER A 188 7.01 -11.16 4.92
C SER A 188 5.69 -11.50 5.63
N SER A 189 5.16 -10.61 6.47
CA SER A 189 3.84 -10.75 7.08
C SER A 189 2.70 -10.06 6.32
N LEU A 190 2.99 -9.32 5.25
CA LEU A 190 1.99 -8.57 4.48
C LEU A 190 1.02 -9.55 3.81
N THR A 191 -0.26 -9.49 4.17
CA THR A 191 -1.29 -10.41 3.66
C THR A 191 -2.05 -9.85 2.48
N SER A 192 -2.17 -8.53 2.39
CA SER A 192 -2.90 -7.82 1.33
C SER A 192 -2.28 -6.46 1.07
N ILE A 193 -2.27 -6.05 -0.20
CA ILE A 193 -2.01 -4.67 -0.58
C ILE A 193 -2.85 -4.28 -1.79
N THR A 194 -3.43 -3.08 -1.74
CA THR A 194 -4.16 -2.50 -2.86
C THR A 194 -3.25 -1.49 -3.54
N ILE A 195 -2.83 -1.78 -4.78
CA ILE A 195 -2.05 -0.84 -5.57
C ILE A 195 -2.99 0.26 -6.08
N PRO A 196 -2.67 1.55 -5.87
CA PRO A 196 -3.50 2.67 -6.34
C PRO A 196 -3.62 2.74 -7.87
N TYR A 197 -4.79 3.15 -8.37
CA TYR A 197 -5.05 3.34 -9.81
C TYR A 197 -4.24 4.48 -10.45
N SER A 198 -3.55 5.30 -9.67
CA SER A 198 -2.63 6.32 -10.17
C SER A 198 -1.23 5.78 -10.49
N VAL A 199 -0.92 4.54 -10.06
CA VAL A 199 0.36 3.88 -10.33
C VAL A 199 0.40 3.33 -11.75
N THR A 200 1.47 3.63 -12.48
CA THR A 200 1.74 3.15 -13.85
C THR A 200 2.88 2.13 -13.93
N THR A 201 3.78 2.13 -12.94
CA THR A 201 4.94 1.23 -12.88
C THR A 201 5.02 0.56 -11.51
N ILE A 202 5.22 -0.75 -11.51
CA ILE A 202 5.57 -1.51 -10.30
C ILE A 202 7.08 -1.74 -10.32
N SER A 203 7.79 -1.01 -9.48
CA SER A 203 9.25 -0.93 -9.52
C SER A 203 9.97 -2.20 -9.05
N LYS A 204 11.25 -2.27 -9.41
CA LYS A 204 12.16 -3.38 -9.15
C LYS A 204 12.12 -3.79 -7.68
N TYR A 205 11.93 -5.08 -7.43
CA TYR A 205 11.91 -5.65 -6.07
C TYR A 205 10.89 -5.06 -5.09
N SER A 206 9.93 -4.24 -5.54
CA SER A 206 9.00 -3.50 -4.67
C SER A 206 8.25 -4.38 -3.66
N PHE A 207 7.88 -5.61 -4.03
CA PHE A 207 7.20 -6.59 -3.17
C PHE A 207 7.98 -7.89 -3.00
N TYR A 208 9.27 -7.92 -3.32
CA TYR A 208 10.06 -9.14 -3.24
C TYR A 208 9.97 -9.80 -1.85
N ASN A 209 9.79 -11.13 -1.81
CA ASN A 209 9.70 -11.92 -0.58
C ASN A 209 8.54 -11.54 0.37
N CYS A 210 7.44 -10.99 -0.17
CA CYS A 210 6.17 -10.86 0.54
C CYS A 210 5.41 -12.20 0.57
N VAL A 211 5.96 -13.18 1.29
CA VAL A 211 5.56 -14.60 1.23
C VAL A 211 4.12 -14.88 1.68
N LYS A 212 3.56 -14.07 2.59
CA LYS A 212 2.17 -14.22 3.08
C LYS A 212 1.13 -13.47 2.27
N LEU A 213 1.55 -12.76 1.22
CA LEU A 213 0.61 -12.02 0.37
C LEU A 213 -0.36 -13.03 -0.25
N GLN A 214 -1.65 -12.81 -0.08
CA GLN A 214 -2.69 -13.75 -0.54
C GLN A 214 -3.27 -13.36 -1.89
N PHE A 215 -3.46 -12.06 -2.08
CA PHE A 215 -4.08 -11.49 -3.26
C PHE A 215 -3.38 -10.19 -3.64
N ILE A 216 -3.21 -9.98 -4.94
CA ILE A 216 -2.68 -8.75 -5.51
C ILE A 216 -3.56 -8.37 -6.69
N SER A 217 -4.28 -7.26 -6.55
CA SER A 217 -4.97 -6.62 -7.67
C SER A 217 -4.00 -5.64 -8.31
N ILE A 218 -3.61 -5.89 -9.56
CA ILE A 218 -2.80 -4.98 -10.35
C ILE A 218 -3.76 -4.10 -11.17
N PRO A 219 -3.79 -2.77 -10.98
CA PRO A 219 -4.66 -1.86 -11.72
C PRO A 219 -4.40 -1.86 -13.23
N TYR A 220 -5.44 -1.62 -14.03
CA TYR A 220 -5.34 -1.44 -15.49
C TYR A 220 -4.52 -0.23 -15.92
N THR A 221 -4.08 0.61 -14.99
CA THR A 221 -3.19 1.75 -15.26
C THR A 221 -1.73 1.35 -15.29
N VAL A 222 -1.39 0.18 -14.73
CA VAL A 222 -0.02 -0.34 -14.71
C VAL A 222 0.36 -0.81 -16.10
N THR A 223 1.38 -0.18 -16.70
CA THR A 223 1.95 -0.54 -18.00
C THR A 223 3.27 -1.31 -17.85
N THR A 224 3.94 -1.18 -16.70
CA THR A 224 5.30 -1.73 -16.51
C THR A 224 5.38 -2.46 -15.17
N ILE A 225 5.86 -3.70 -15.19
CA ILE A 225 6.26 -4.46 -14.00
C ILE A 225 7.74 -4.76 -14.12
N GLU A 226 8.56 -4.20 -13.25
CA GLU A 226 10.01 -4.33 -13.34
C GLU A 226 10.51 -5.66 -12.75
N SER A 227 11.80 -5.94 -12.99
CA SER A 227 12.43 -7.19 -12.57
C SER A 227 12.25 -7.48 -11.09
N TYR A 228 11.95 -8.74 -10.76
CA TYR A 228 11.76 -9.23 -9.40
C TYR A 228 10.68 -8.55 -8.56
N ALA A 229 9.82 -7.71 -9.14
CA ALA A 229 8.79 -6.94 -8.42
C ALA A 229 7.98 -7.79 -7.43
N PHE A 230 7.49 -8.96 -7.85
CA PHE A 230 6.70 -9.89 -7.04
C PHE A 230 7.41 -11.24 -6.81
N SER A 231 8.72 -11.30 -6.96
CA SER A 231 9.43 -12.56 -6.80
C SER A 231 9.31 -13.09 -5.36
N SER A 232 9.10 -14.39 -5.22
CA SER A 232 8.88 -15.09 -3.95
C SER A 232 7.69 -14.54 -3.15
N CYS A 233 6.71 -13.96 -3.84
CA CYS A 233 5.38 -13.67 -3.28
C CYS A 233 4.45 -14.88 -3.39
N LEU A 234 3.30 -14.79 -2.72
CA LEU A 234 2.21 -15.76 -2.83
C LEU A 234 2.64 -17.20 -2.49
N GLY A 235 3.07 -17.42 -1.25
CA GLY A 235 3.59 -18.72 -0.80
C GLY A 235 2.58 -19.88 -0.78
N SER A 236 1.36 -19.74 -1.32
CA SER A 236 0.34 -20.78 -1.43
C SER A 236 -0.07 -21.02 -2.88
N THR A 237 -0.33 -22.29 -3.23
CA THR A 237 -0.78 -22.75 -4.55
C THR A 237 -2.16 -22.23 -4.98
N THR A 238 -2.95 -21.71 -4.04
CA THR A 238 -4.32 -21.22 -4.28
C THR A 238 -4.39 -19.76 -4.68
N ASN A 239 -3.32 -19.01 -4.45
CA ASN A 239 -3.31 -17.57 -4.66
C ASN A 239 -3.11 -17.25 -6.15
N ARG A 240 -3.75 -16.18 -6.62
CA ARG A 240 -3.76 -15.82 -8.04
C ARG A 240 -3.32 -14.37 -8.24
N ILE A 241 -2.48 -14.13 -9.25
CA ILE A 241 -2.23 -12.77 -9.79
C ILE A 241 -2.90 -12.67 -11.14
N ILE A 242 -3.71 -11.64 -11.32
CA ILE A 242 -4.28 -11.26 -12.62
C ILE A 242 -3.44 -10.12 -13.17
N ILE A 243 -2.79 -10.36 -14.30
CA ILE A 243 -2.02 -9.33 -15.01
C ILE A 243 -2.96 -8.59 -15.98
N PRO A 244 -3.03 -7.24 -15.92
CA PRO A 244 -3.96 -6.49 -16.75
C PRO A 244 -3.51 -6.41 -18.22
N LYS A 245 -4.48 -6.22 -19.12
CA LYS A 245 -4.31 -6.30 -20.59
C LYS A 245 -3.41 -5.24 -21.21
N ASN A 246 -3.20 -4.12 -20.51
CA ASN A 246 -2.48 -2.94 -20.98
C ASN A 246 -0.99 -2.97 -20.59
N ILE A 247 -0.53 -4.04 -19.94
CA ILE A 247 0.89 -4.23 -19.61
C ILE A 247 1.70 -4.25 -20.90
N GLN A 248 2.77 -3.47 -20.94
CA GLN A 248 3.70 -3.29 -22.05
C GLN A 248 5.05 -3.96 -21.78
N PHE A 249 5.46 -4.03 -20.51
CA PHE A 249 6.74 -4.62 -20.11
C PHE A 249 6.62 -5.41 -18.81
N ILE A 250 7.20 -6.61 -18.81
CA ILE A 250 7.42 -7.42 -17.61
C ILE A 250 8.91 -7.78 -17.56
N GLY A 251 9.58 -7.33 -16.51
CA GLY A 251 11.01 -7.55 -16.31
C GLY A 251 11.34 -8.97 -15.85
N ASP A 252 12.62 -9.31 -15.98
CA ASP A 252 13.14 -10.62 -15.58
C ASP A 252 12.76 -11.00 -14.15
N SER A 253 12.32 -12.24 -13.98
CA SER A 253 11.94 -12.83 -12.70
C SER A 253 10.90 -12.03 -11.90
N ALA A 254 10.12 -11.15 -12.54
CA ALA A 254 9.06 -10.37 -11.89
C ALA A 254 8.12 -11.25 -11.05
N PHE A 255 7.86 -12.47 -11.50
CA PHE A 255 7.02 -13.46 -10.81
C PHE A 255 7.77 -14.77 -10.49
N TYR A 256 9.09 -14.70 -10.32
CA TYR A 256 9.89 -15.87 -9.96
C TYR A 256 9.45 -16.45 -8.61
N ARG A 257 9.18 -17.76 -8.54
CA ARG A 257 8.60 -18.47 -7.36
C ARG A 257 7.21 -17.99 -6.94
N VAL A 258 6.44 -17.43 -7.86
CA VAL A 258 5.01 -17.16 -7.67
C VAL A 258 4.21 -18.31 -8.26
N MET A 259 3.32 -18.92 -7.47
CA MET A 259 2.39 -19.93 -7.95
C MET A 259 1.10 -19.26 -8.42
N GLY A 260 0.54 -19.68 -9.57
CA GLY A 260 -0.78 -19.20 -10.04
C GLY A 260 -0.81 -17.79 -10.65
N VAL A 261 0.00 -17.54 -11.69
CA VAL A 261 -0.11 -16.28 -12.46
C VAL A 261 -0.98 -16.49 -13.70
N TYR A 262 -2.04 -15.68 -13.82
CA TYR A 262 -2.96 -15.68 -14.97
C TYR A 262 -2.73 -14.43 -15.82
N TYR A 263 -2.60 -14.62 -17.13
CA TYR A 263 -2.37 -13.57 -18.11
C TYR A 263 -3.29 -13.76 -19.30
N TYR A 264 -3.85 -12.66 -19.83
CA TYR A 264 -4.66 -12.65 -21.04
C TYR A 264 -3.80 -12.18 -22.24
N PRO A 265 -3.37 -13.09 -23.13
CA PRO A 265 -2.52 -12.76 -24.26
C PRO A 265 -3.34 -12.31 -25.48
N GLU A 266 -4.06 -11.18 -25.39
CA GLU A 266 -4.61 -10.54 -26.60
C GLU A 266 -3.67 -9.48 -27.19
N ASN A 267 -2.69 -9.00 -26.40
CA ASN A 267 -1.68 -8.07 -26.86
C ASN A 267 -0.30 -8.73 -26.93
N SER A 268 0.41 -8.38 -28.00
CA SER A 268 1.71 -8.85 -28.48
C SER A 268 2.92 -8.61 -27.55
N VAL A 269 2.71 -8.55 -26.23
CA VAL A 269 3.85 -8.57 -25.30
C VAL A 269 4.36 -9.99 -25.24
N ALA A 270 5.49 -10.21 -25.91
CA ALA A 270 6.31 -11.39 -25.69
C ALA A 270 6.64 -11.45 -24.20
N LEU A 271 5.92 -12.28 -23.45
CA LEU A 271 6.30 -12.61 -22.09
C LEU A 271 7.70 -13.21 -22.16
N ALA A 272 8.71 -12.49 -21.68
CA ALA A 272 10.03 -13.06 -21.57
C ALA A 272 9.92 -14.30 -20.69
N ALA A 273 10.33 -15.47 -21.17
CA ALA A 273 10.30 -16.71 -20.39
C ALA A 273 11.08 -16.56 -19.06
N SER A 274 12.01 -15.59 -18.99
CA SER A 274 12.75 -15.18 -17.79
C SER A 274 11.90 -14.52 -16.71
N ALA A 275 10.72 -13.98 -17.02
CA ALA A 275 9.80 -13.35 -16.05
C ALA A 275 9.19 -14.37 -15.06
N PHE A 276 9.16 -15.65 -15.45
CA PHE A 276 8.51 -16.75 -14.75
C PHE A 276 9.50 -17.91 -14.50
N TYR A 277 9.31 -18.71 -13.43
CA TYR A 277 10.08 -19.94 -13.23
C TYR A 277 9.30 -21.19 -13.66
N THR A 278 10.03 -22.26 -13.98
CA THR A 278 9.51 -23.56 -14.40
C THR A 278 8.43 -24.07 -13.43
N GLY A 279 7.19 -24.20 -13.90
CA GLY A 279 6.01 -24.55 -13.10
C GLY A 279 4.91 -23.49 -13.11
N VAL A 280 5.15 -22.32 -13.71
CA VAL A 280 4.06 -21.42 -14.09
C VAL A 280 3.28 -22.08 -15.21
N TYR A 281 2.12 -22.64 -14.86
CA TYR A 281 1.08 -22.89 -15.84
C TYR A 281 0.58 -21.53 -16.29
N ALA A 282 1.20 -20.97 -17.33
CA ALA A 282 0.56 -19.93 -18.12
C ALA A 282 -0.63 -20.62 -18.77
N TRP A 283 -1.77 -20.65 -18.06
CA TRP A 283 -3.03 -20.92 -18.72
C TRP A 283 -3.21 -19.72 -19.64
N THR A 284 -2.92 -19.92 -20.93
CA THR A 284 -3.69 -19.21 -21.94
C THR A 284 -5.12 -19.46 -21.54
N ALA A 285 -5.87 -18.44 -21.17
CA ALA A 285 -7.30 -18.57 -20.99
C ALA A 285 -7.91 -18.91 -22.36
N ILE A 286 -7.74 -20.15 -22.80
CA ILE A 286 -8.72 -20.87 -23.57
C ILE A 286 -9.54 -21.58 -22.51
N ASP A 287 -10.28 -20.79 -21.74
CA ASP A 287 -11.56 -21.30 -21.29
C ASP A 287 -12.59 -20.30 -21.80
N GLU A 288 -13.10 -20.60 -23.00
CA GLU A 288 -14.32 -19.99 -23.51
C GLU A 288 -15.52 -20.28 -22.60
N THR A 289 -15.37 -21.00 -21.49
CA THR A 289 -16.35 -20.94 -20.42
C THR A 289 -16.12 -19.69 -19.57
N ALA A 290 -16.71 -18.60 -20.06
CA ALA A 290 -17.46 -17.68 -19.21
C ALA A 290 -18.15 -18.44 -18.06
N PRO A 291 -18.42 -17.81 -16.90
CA PRO A 291 -19.12 -18.46 -15.77
C PRO A 291 -20.22 -19.37 -16.31
N THR A 292 -20.17 -20.66 -15.98
CA THR A 292 -21.12 -21.65 -16.51
C THR A 292 -22.52 -21.24 -16.07
N VAL A 293 -23.27 -20.62 -16.99
CA VAL A 293 -24.67 -20.29 -16.80
C VAL A 293 -25.43 -21.61 -16.94
N ASN A 294 -25.80 -22.21 -15.82
CA ASN A 294 -26.78 -23.28 -15.82
C ASN A 294 -28.15 -22.62 -16.05
N VAL A 295 -28.62 -22.61 -17.30
CA VAL A 295 -30.01 -22.26 -17.62
C VAL A 295 -30.88 -23.39 -17.08
N LEU A 296 -31.51 -23.16 -15.92
CA LEU A 296 -32.06 -24.26 -15.12
C LEU A 296 -33.41 -24.81 -15.63
N ASN A 297 -34.15 -24.08 -16.47
CA ASN A 297 -35.28 -24.59 -17.26
C ASN A 297 -35.88 -23.48 -18.15
N ILE A 298 -36.35 -23.86 -19.35
CA ILE A 298 -37.29 -23.07 -20.16
C ILE A 298 -38.57 -23.90 -20.24
N GLU A 299 -39.53 -23.68 -19.35
CA GLU A 299 -40.84 -24.32 -19.47
C GLU A 299 -41.73 -23.50 -20.41
N THR A 300 -41.73 -23.88 -21.68
CA THR A 300 -42.63 -23.30 -22.69
C THR A 300 -43.99 -23.97 -22.64
N THR A 301 -44.89 -23.57 -21.74
CA THR A 301 -46.29 -24.05 -21.85
C THR A 301 -47.38 -22.99 -21.85
N THR A 302 -47.17 -21.73 -21.43
CA THR A 302 -48.07 -20.60 -21.77
C THR A 302 -47.43 -19.25 -21.41
N VAL A 303 -47.78 -18.18 -22.14
CA VAL A 303 -47.36 -16.79 -21.89
C VAL A 303 -47.80 -16.34 -20.48
N PRO A 304 -46.95 -15.67 -19.67
CA PRO A 304 -45.60 -15.19 -19.97
C PRO A 304 -44.48 -16.19 -19.61
N VAL A 305 -43.38 -16.11 -20.35
CA VAL A 305 -42.19 -16.96 -20.19
C VAL A 305 -41.42 -16.54 -18.94
N CYS A 306 -41.34 -17.42 -17.95
CA CYS A 306 -40.48 -17.23 -16.79
C CYS A 306 -39.06 -17.73 -17.08
N VAL A 307 -38.11 -16.80 -17.20
CA VAL A 307 -36.68 -17.16 -17.30
C VAL A 307 -36.07 -17.03 -15.91
N THR A 308 -35.55 -18.15 -15.40
CA THR A 308 -34.76 -18.16 -14.15
C THR A 308 -33.28 -18.26 -14.50
N LEU A 309 -32.52 -17.22 -14.19
CA LEU A 309 -31.07 -17.21 -14.34
C LEU A 309 -30.44 -17.22 -12.95
N SER A 310 -29.60 -18.22 -12.68
CA SER A 310 -28.78 -18.28 -11.47
C SER A 310 -27.30 -18.29 -11.85
N PHE A 311 -26.49 -17.46 -11.22
CA PHE A 311 -25.04 -17.50 -11.37
C PHE A 311 -24.34 -17.53 -10.02
N THR A 312 -23.22 -18.24 -9.96
CA THR A 312 -22.29 -18.20 -8.84
C THR A 312 -21.04 -17.48 -9.34
N ASP A 313 -20.67 -16.39 -8.68
CA ASP A 313 -19.35 -15.81 -8.92
C ASP A 313 -18.29 -16.79 -8.41
N ASN A 314 -17.54 -17.40 -9.34
CA ASN A 314 -16.46 -18.33 -9.02
C ASN A 314 -15.29 -17.66 -8.27
N TYR A 315 -15.27 -16.31 -8.16
CA TYR A 315 -14.22 -15.53 -7.51
C TYR A 315 -14.54 -15.11 -6.06
N SER A 316 -15.82 -14.84 -5.72
CA SER A 316 -16.26 -14.49 -4.35
C SER A 316 -17.12 -15.55 -3.64
N GLY A 317 -17.64 -16.54 -4.37
CA GLY A 317 -18.56 -17.56 -3.85
C GLY A 317 -20.01 -17.08 -3.67
N VAL A 318 -20.35 -15.87 -4.10
CA VAL A 318 -21.70 -15.29 -3.96
C VAL A 318 -22.61 -15.78 -5.10
N SER A 319 -23.82 -16.20 -4.74
CA SER A 319 -24.85 -16.69 -5.67
C SER A 319 -25.94 -15.65 -5.89
N TYR A 320 -26.32 -15.43 -7.15
CA TYR A 320 -27.34 -14.47 -7.56
C TYR A 320 -28.42 -15.18 -8.36
N TRP A 321 -29.69 -14.75 -8.25
CA TRP A 321 -30.78 -15.27 -9.07
C TRP A 321 -31.80 -14.21 -9.48
N MET A 322 -32.47 -14.47 -10.60
CA MET A 322 -33.57 -13.67 -11.16
C MET A 322 -34.71 -14.59 -11.59
N VAL A 323 -35.94 -14.12 -11.45
CA VAL A 323 -37.12 -14.63 -12.14
C VAL A 323 -37.78 -13.43 -12.82
N THR A 324 -37.99 -13.49 -14.14
CA THR A 324 -38.74 -12.46 -14.88
C THR A 324 -40.13 -12.98 -15.24
N SER A 325 -41.18 -12.18 -15.03
CA SER A 325 -42.57 -12.58 -15.31
C SER A 325 -43.10 -12.11 -16.67
N ASP A 326 -42.27 -11.48 -17.50
CA ASP A 326 -42.71 -10.74 -18.68
C ASP A 326 -41.48 -10.36 -19.51
N ALA A 327 -41.60 -10.43 -20.85
CA ALA A 327 -40.52 -10.14 -21.81
C ALA A 327 -40.12 -8.64 -21.88
N THR A 328 -40.24 -7.93 -20.76
CA THR A 328 -39.77 -6.57 -20.53
C THR A 328 -38.81 -6.59 -19.36
N ILE A 329 -37.56 -6.19 -19.63
CA ILE A 329 -36.43 -6.30 -18.71
C ILE A 329 -36.68 -5.45 -17.44
N PRO A 330 -36.55 -6.00 -16.22
CA PRO A 330 -36.70 -5.24 -14.98
C PRO A 330 -35.55 -4.24 -14.77
N THR A 331 -35.85 -3.09 -14.16
CA THR A 331 -34.89 -2.01 -13.89
C THR A 331 -34.07 -2.20 -12.60
N SER A 332 -34.26 -3.28 -11.84
CA SER A 332 -33.49 -3.58 -10.63
C SER A 332 -33.54 -5.07 -10.23
N TRP A 333 -32.51 -5.53 -9.51
CA TRP A 333 -32.40 -6.88 -8.93
C TRP A 333 -32.40 -6.82 -7.40
N ASN A 334 -33.00 -7.83 -6.74
CA ASN A 334 -32.93 -8.02 -5.29
C ASN A 334 -31.84 -9.03 -4.90
N ASN A 335 -31.05 -8.66 -3.89
CA ASN A 335 -29.86 -9.37 -3.42
C ASN A 335 -30.25 -10.47 -2.41
N ILE A 336 -29.72 -11.70 -2.54
CA ILE A 336 -29.80 -12.70 -1.46
C ILE A 336 -28.46 -12.73 -0.71
N ALA A 337 -28.50 -12.13 0.46
CA ALA A 337 -27.59 -12.27 1.59
C ALA A 337 -26.19 -11.61 1.48
N ASN A 338 -26.12 -10.47 2.19
CA ASN A 338 -24.99 -9.90 2.93
C ASN A 338 -23.91 -9.08 2.19
N SER A 339 -24.24 -7.78 2.13
CA SER A 339 -23.35 -6.64 2.44
C SER A 339 -22.07 -6.48 1.61
N VAL A 340 -22.18 -6.18 0.32
CA VAL A 340 -21.37 -5.10 -0.28
C VAL A 340 -22.17 -4.44 -1.40
N ASN A 341 -22.39 -3.13 -1.30
CA ASN A 341 -23.01 -2.31 -2.34
C ASN A 341 -22.29 -2.54 -3.68
N SER A 342 -22.90 -3.23 -4.62
CA SER A 342 -22.39 -3.35 -5.99
C SER A 342 -23.59 -3.25 -6.93
N THR A 343 -23.50 -2.36 -7.92
CA THR A 343 -24.59 -2.06 -8.87
C THR A 343 -24.22 -2.58 -10.26
N VAL A 344 -25.13 -3.24 -10.97
CA VAL A 344 -24.83 -3.78 -12.32
C VAL A 344 -25.32 -2.79 -13.39
N THR A 345 -24.51 -2.53 -14.42
CA THR A 345 -24.88 -1.70 -15.58
C THR A 345 -24.88 -2.50 -16.89
N TRP A 346 -25.70 -2.07 -17.85
CA TRP A 346 -25.93 -2.77 -19.12
C TRP A 346 -25.66 -1.90 -20.34
N THR A 347 -25.23 -2.51 -21.45
CA THR A 347 -25.28 -1.90 -22.79
C THR A 347 -25.72 -2.92 -23.84
N THR A 348 -26.10 -2.40 -25.01
CA THR A 348 -26.57 -3.17 -26.16
C THR A 348 -25.78 -2.79 -27.40
N ASN A 349 -25.47 -3.76 -28.26
CA ASN A 349 -25.02 -3.45 -29.62
C ASN A 349 -26.21 -3.43 -30.61
N THR A 350 -25.97 -2.96 -31.84
CA THR A 350 -26.98 -2.86 -32.91
C THR A 350 -27.55 -4.20 -33.38
N ASN A 351 -26.99 -5.32 -32.93
CA ASN A 351 -27.36 -6.68 -33.34
C ASN A 351 -28.14 -7.42 -32.23
N GLY A 352 -28.70 -6.70 -31.25
CA GLY A 352 -29.52 -7.29 -30.19
C GLY A 352 -28.75 -8.11 -29.16
N THR A 353 -27.42 -7.96 -29.09
CA THR A 353 -26.59 -8.59 -28.07
C THR A 353 -26.49 -7.70 -26.83
N TYR A 354 -26.78 -8.27 -25.66
CA TYR A 354 -26.76 -7.57 -24.38
C TYR A 354 -25.48 -7.87 -23.58
N TYR A 355 -24.93 -6.85 -22.91
CA TYR A 355 -23.69 -6.89 -22.13
C TYR A 355 -23.94 -6.36 -20.71
N ALA A 356 -23.45 -7.06 -19.68
CA ALA A 356 -23.54 -6.65 -18.27
C ALA A 356 -22.16 -6.49 -17.61
N TRP A 357 -22.04 -5.49 -16.72
CA TRP A 357 -20.83 -5.21 -15.93
C TRP A 357 -21.17 -4.93 -14.47
N ALA A 358 -20.34 -5.41 -13.53
CA ALA A 358 -20.47 -5.07 -12.12
C ALA A 358 -19.93 -3.66 -11.87
N LYS A 359 -20.44 -2.97 -10.85
CA LYS A 359 -19.81 -1.78 -10.28
C LYS A 359 -19.41 -2.05 -8.85
N ASP A 360 -18.27 -1.52 -8.45
CA ASP A 360 -17.85 -1.52 -7.05
C ASP A 360 -18.77 -0.62 -6.18
N ALA A 361 -18.52 -0.60 -4.87
CA ALA A 361 -19.26 0.21 -3.89
C ALA A 361 -19.18 1.73 -4.14
N TYR A 362 -18.40 2.16 -5.12
CA TYR A 362 -18.14 3.55 -5.48
C TYR A 362 -18.63 3.89 -6.90
N GLY A 363 -19.27 2.95 -7.60
CA GLY A 363 -19.92 3.16 -8.89
C GLY A 363 -19.02 2.95 -10.12
N ASN A 364 -17.79 2.46 -9.94
CA ASN A 364 -16.85 2.21 -11.03
C ASN A 364 -17.15 0.88 -11.70
N ILE A 365 -17.28 0.87 -13.03
CA ILE A 365 -17.58 -0.32 -13.83
C ILE A 365 -16.37 -1.27 -13.82
N SER A 366 -16.59 -2.54 -13.51
CA SER A 366 -15.61 -3.62 -13.61
C SER A 366 -15.29 -3.88 -15.09
N ASP A 367 -14.02 -4.01 -15.44
CA ASP A 367 -13.60 -4.35 -16.81
C ASP A 367 -13.90 -5.81 -17.22
N TYR A 368 -14.53 -6.60 -16.35
CA TYR A 368 -15.00 -7.95 -16.65
C TYR A 368 -16.40 -7.91 -17.26
N LYS A 369 -16.53 -8.45 -18.47
CA LYS A 369 -17.84 -8.75 -19.06
C LYS A 369 -18.42 -9.95 -18.30
N LEU A 370 -19.51 -9.75 -17.56
CA LEU A 370 -20.10 -10.82 -16.74
C LEU A 370 -20.68 -11.94 -17.62
N PHE A 371 -21.31 -11.61 -18.76
CA PHE A 371 -21.78 -12.56 -19.78
C PHE A 371 -22.24 -11.85 -21.08
N THR A 372 -22.59 -12.66 -22.09
CA THR A 372 -23.23 -12.27 -23.36
C THR A 372 -24.53 -13.05 -23.52
N VAL A 373 -25.66 -12.40 -23.84
CA VAL A 373 -26.88 -13.09 -24.27
C VAL A 373 -27.23 -12.63 -25.68
N GLN A 374 -27.36 -13.59 -26.60
CA GLN A 374 -28.09 -13.43 -27.85
C GLN A 374 -29.53 -13.89 -27.61
N ILE A 375 -30.49 -13.05 -27.93
CA ILE A 375 -31.92 -13.39 -27.96
C ILE A 375 -32.30 -13.71 -29.41
#